data_AF-E3M2N2-F1
#
_entry.id   AF-E3M2N2-F1
#
_cell.length_a   1.000
_cell.length_b   1.000
_cell.length_c   1.000
_cell.angle_alpha   90.00
_cell.angle_beta   90.00
_cell.angle_gamma   90.00
#
_symmetry.space_group_name_H-M   'P 1'
#
loop_
_entity.id
_entity.type
_entity.pdbx_description
1 polymer ?
#
loop_
_entity_poly.entity_id
_entity_poly.type
_entity_poly.pdbx_seq_one_letter_code
_entity_poly.pdbx_strand_id
1 'polypeptide(L)'
;MRLLLSLLLVNFVAASYDSWACGSGKISTFFAYLVSLPAKDREHINLCCFHHDAQYDGIDAGQLDITKRQSDWEFKQCLSDSKYFYSREIIKNVYVWSVQLNTWFNENIYCKFAWC
;
A
#
# COMPACT_ATOMS: atom_id res chain seq x y z
N MET A 1 16.37 27.74 -17.64
CA MET A 1 15.71 27.58 -16.31
C MET A 1 14.48 26.67 -16.34
N ARG A 2 13.53 26.79 -17.28
CA ARG A 2 12.33 25.94 -17.32
C ARG A 2 12.64 24.43 -17.43
N LEU A 3 13.51 24.04 -18.36
CA LEU A 3 13.91 22.63 -18.54
C LEU A 3 14.60 22.03 -17.30
N LEU A 4 15.49 22.80 -16.64
CA LEU A 4 16.16 22.37 -15.41
C LEU A 4 15.18 22.18 -14.26
N LEU A 5 14.19 23.08 -14.11
CA LEU A 5 13.13 22.92 -13.10
C LEU A 5 12.28 21.67 -13.38
N SER A 6 11.90 21.44 -14.64
CA SER A 6 11.12 20.26 -15.04
C SER A 6 11.91 18.97 -14.78
N LEU A 7 13.21 18.94 -15.11
CA LEU A 7 14.09 17.81 -14.78
C LEU A 7 14.18 17.58 -13.27
N LEU A 8 14.30 18.64 -12.47
CA LEU A 8 14.37 18.52 -11.00
C LEU A 8 13.08 17.92 -10.43
N LEU A 9 11.92 18.37 -10.93
CA LEU A 9 10.60 17.87 -10.53
C LEU A 9 10.41 16.40 -10.90
N VAL A 10 10.84 15.99 -12.10
CA VAL A 10 10.76 14.60 -12.54
C VAL A 10 11.62 13.69 -11.66
N ASN A 11 12.84 14.12 -11.31
CA ASN A 11 13.72 13.35 -10.42
C ASN A 11 13.14 13.23 -9.01
N PHE A 12 12.52 14.30 -8.48
CA PHE A 12 11.91 14.27 -7.16
C PHE A 12 10.68 13.34 -7.12
N VAL A 13 9.86 13.36 -8.17
CA VAL A 13 8.71 12.44 -8.30
C VAL A 13 9.18 10.99 -8.44
N ALA A 14 10.23 10.73 -9.23
CA ALA A 14 10.80 9.40 -9.39
C ALA A 14 11.36 8.85 -8.06
N ALA A 15 12.15 9.64 -7.34
CA ALA A 15 12.69 9.24 -6.04
C ALA A 15 11.57 8.99 -5.00
N SER A 16 10.53 9.83 -4.97
CA SER A 16 9.37 9.62 -4.11
C SER A 16 8.61 8.34 -4.46
N TYR A 17 8.51 8.00 -5.75
CA TYR A 17 7.88 6.78 -6.22
C TYR A 17 8.69 5.53 -5.87
N ASP A 18 10.01 5.56 -6.03
CA ASP A 18 10.88 4.41 -5.74
C ASP A 18 10.89 4.04 -4.24
N SER A 19 10.65 5.02 -3.36
CA SER A 19 10.50 4.79 -1.91
C SER A 19 9.09 4.35 -1.48
N TRP A 20 8.15 4.24 -2.42
CA TRP A 20 6.76 3.93 -2.12
C TRP A 20 6.54 2.44 -1.92
N ALA A 21 6.14 2.05 -0.71
CA ALA A 21 5.90 0.68 -0.29
C ALA A 21 4.50 0.18 -0.66
N CYS A 22 3.49 1.05 -0.70
CA CYS A 22 2.12 0.57 -0.93
C CYS A 22 1.93 0.03 -2.35
N GLY A 23 1.60 -1.26 -2.46
CA GLY A 23 1.14 -1.90 -3.69
C GLY A 23 1.84 -3.23 -3.96
N SER A 24 1.12 -4.16 -4.59
CA SER A 24 1.66 -5.46 -5.00
C SER A 24 2.17 -5.41 -6.44
N GLY A 25 3.47 -5.13 -6.59
CA GLY A 25 4.14 -5.00 -7.89
C GLY A 25 3.86 -3.68 -8.63
N LYS A 26 4.45 -3.53 -9.82
CA LYS A 26 4.59 -2.21 -10.49
C LYS A 26 3.27 -1.48 -10.76
N ILE A 27 2.26 -2.19 -11.26
CA ILE A 27 0.98 -1.57 -11.65
C ILE A 27 0.20 -1.13 -10.41
N SER A 28 0.08 -2.01 -9.42
CA SER A 28 -0.59 -1.70 -8.14
C SER A 28 0.09 -0.53 -7.42
N THR A 29 1.43 -0.56 -7.35
CA THR A 29 2.25 0.50 -6.74
C THR A 29 2.03 1.84 -7.42
N PHE A 30 1.96 1.86 -8.76
CA PHE A 30 1.66 3.08 -9.51
C PHE A 30 0.31 3.70 -9.14
N PHE A 31 -0.77 2.91 -9.13
CA PHE A 31 -2.09 3.44 -8.75
C PHE A 31 -2.16 3.83 -7.27
N ALA A 32 -1.55 3.05 -6.39
CA ALA A 32 -1.45 3.38 -4.98
C ALA A 32 -0.73 4.72 -4.77
N TYR A 33 0.39 4.94 -5.46
CA TYR A 33 1.13 6.19 -5.43
C TYR A 33 0.26 7.38 -5.91
N LEU A 34 -0.43 7.24 -7.05
CA LEU A 34 -1.28 8.30 -7.59
C LEU A 34 -2.41 8.69 -6.62
N VAL A 35 -3.09 7.70 -6.05
CA VAL A 35 -4.16 7.93 -5.07
C VAL A 35 -3.62 8.62 -3.81
N SER A 36 -2.36 8.40 -3.44
CA SER A 36 -1.72 9.05 -2.29
C SER A 36 -1.31 10.51 -2.52
N LEU A 37 -1.20 10.98 -3.78
CA LEU A 37 -0.68 12.31 -4.09
C LEU A 37 -1.38 13.47 -3.36
N PRO A 38 -2.71 13.46 -3.16
CA PRO A 38 -3.40 14.53 -2.42
C PRO A 38 -3.24 14.44 -0.90
N ALA A 39 -2.73 13.32 -0.37
CA ALA A 39 -2.55 13.14 1.07
C ALA A 39 -1.42 14.01 1.61
N LYS A 40 -1.62 14.54 2.83
CA LYS A 40 -0.63 15.41 3.49
C LYS A 40 0.38 14.64 4.34
N ASP A 41 0.13 13.37 4.58
CA ASP A 41 0.86 12.45 5.44
C ASP A 41 1.23 11.17 4.68
N ARG A 42 1.76 11.36 3.46
CA ARG A 42 2.18 10.26 2.60
C ARG A 42 3.18 9.33 3.28
N GLU A 43 4.05 9.86 4.13
CA GLU A 43 4.99 9.08 4.93
C GLU A 43 4.29 8.14 5.92
N HIS A 44 3.25 8.61 6.61
CA HIS A 44 2.43 7.78 7.52
C HIS A 44 1.73 6.65 6.75
N ILE A 45 1.14 6.97 5.60
CA ILE A 45 0.51 5.98 4.72
C ILE A 45 1.53 4.93 4.27
N ASN A 46 2.71 5.38 3.84
CA ASN A 46 3.78 4.52 3.37
C ASN A 46 4.28 3.58 4.48
N LEU A 47 4.40 4.10 5.70
CA LEU A 47 4.79 3.32 6.88
C LEU A 47 3.75 2.23 7.20
N CYS A 48 2.46 2.54 7.14
CA CYS A 48 1.40 1.55 7.31
C CYS A 48 1.53 0.39 6.30
N CYS A 49 1.81 0.71 5.04
CA CYS A 49 2.00 -0.31 4.00
C CYS A 49 3.27 -1.14 4.22
N PHE A 50 4.39 -0.49 4.57
CA PHE A 50 5.63 -1.18 4.89
C PHE A 50 5.45 -2.21 6.01
N HIS A 51 4.73 -1.84 7.07
CA HIS A 51 4.44 -2.77 8.17
C HIS A 51 3.51 -3.91 7.74
N HIS A 52 2.48 -3.61 6.94
CA HIS A 52 1.53 -4.60 6.43
C HIS A 52 2.23 -5.64 5.53
N ASP A 53 3.09 -5.19 4.61
CA ASP A 53 3.87 -6.07 3.73
C ASP A 53 4.84 -6.94 4.53
N ALA A 54 5.57 -6.35 5.50
CA ALA A 54 6.47 -7.11 6.37
C ALA A 54 5.73 -8.15 7.23
N GLN A 55 4.50 -7.85 7.65
CA GLN A 55 3.65 -8.81 8.34
C GLN A 55 3.25 -9.96 7.40
N TYR A 56 2.85 -9.66 6.16
CA TYR A 56 2.54 -10.69 5.15
C TYR A 56 3.73 -11.60 4.87
N ASP A 57 4.92 -11.03 4.67
CA ASP A 57 6.16 -11.78 4.47
C ASP A 57 6.47 -12.70 5.66
N GLY A 58 6.33 -12.19 6.88
CA GLY A 58 6.54 -12.98 8.10
C GLY A 58 5.50 -14.09 8.30
N ILE A 59 4.23 -13.85 7.93
CA ILE A 59 3.18 -14.87 7.95
C ILE A 59 3.47 -15.97 6.93
N ASP A 60 3.79 -15.59 5.69
CA ASP A 60 4.05 -16.53 4.59
C ASP A 60 5.35 -17.34 4.81
N ALA A 61 6.32 -16.77 5.55
CA ALA A 61 7.53 -17.47 5.99
C ALA A 61 7.33 -18.32 7.27
N GLY A 62 6.14 -18.30 7.90
CA GLY A 62 5.87 -19.00 9.16
C GLY A 62 6.61 -18.43 10.37
N GLN A 63 7.06 -17.18 10.29
CA GLN A 63 7.82 -16.46 11.32
C GLN A 63 6.95 -15.61 12.24
N LEU A 64 5.73 -15.27 11.81
CA LEU A 64 4.75 -14.51 12.58
C LEU A 64 3.50 -15.33 12.85
N ASP A 65 3.13 -15.43 14.13
CA ASP A 65 1.91 -16.09 14.59
C ASP A 65 0.72 -15.12 14.63
N ILE A 66 0.42 -14.50 13.49
CA ILE A 66 -0.79 -13.71 13.27
C ILE A 66 -1.45 -14.16 11.97
N THR A 67 -2.76 -13.95 11.85
CA THR A 67 -3.46 -14.26 10.59
C THR A 67 -3.34 -13.09 9.61
N LYS A 68 -3.45 -13.34 8.30
CA LYS A 68 -3.55 -12.28 7.28
C LYS A 68 -4.71 -11.31 7.58
N ARG A 69 -5.82 -11.84 8.08
CA ARG A 69 -6.96 -11.04 8.55
C ARG A 69 -6.62 -10.11 9.72
N GLN A 70 -5.78 -10.55 10.65
CA GLN A 70 -5.31 -9.72 11.75
C GLN A 70 -4.39 -8.61 11.21
N SER A 71 -3.45 -8.95 10.33
CA SER A 71 -2.60 -7.97 9.63
C SER A 71 -3.44 -6.90 8.89
N ASP A 72 -4.48 -7.31 8.15
CA ASP A 72 -5.39 -6.39 7.46
C ASP A 72 -6.15 -5.45 8.42
N TRP A 73 -6.52 -5.96 9.59
CA TRP A 73 -7.17 -5.15 10.62
C TRP A 73 -6.20 -4.11 11.19
N GLU A 74 -4.96 -4.51 11.49
CA GLU A 74 -3.91 -3.60 11.99
C GLU A 74 -3.56 -2.53 10.96
N PHE A 75 -3.44 -2.91 9.69
CA PHE A 75 -3.24 -1.97 8.58
C PHE A 75 -4.38 -0.93 8.50
N LYS A 76 -5.63 -1.38 8.62
CA LYS A 76 -6.79 -0.48 8.67
C LYS A 76 -6.74 0.47 9.86
N GLN A 77 -6.33 0.00 11.05
CA GLN A 77 -6.17 0.87 12.22
C GLN A 77 -5.07 1.90 11.99
N CYS A 78 -3.92 1.49 11.46
CA CYS A 78 -2.82 2.39 11.12
C CYS A 78 -3.27 3.54 10.20
N LEU A 79 -4.02 3.24 9.14
CA LEU A 79 -4.57 4.28 8.26
C LEU A 79 -5.64 5.16 8.93
N SER A 80 -6.35 4.62 9.92
CA SER A 80 -7.38 5.36 10.69
C SER A 80 -6.79 6.36 11.67
N ASP A 81 -5.56 6.12 12.14
CA ASP A 81 -4.83 6.99 13.08
C ASP A 81 -4.30 8.28 12.45
N SER A 82 -4.47 8.46 11.14
CA SER A 82 -4.11 9.71 10.48
C SER A 82 -4.89 10.89 11.05
N LYS A 83 -4.21 12.03 11.27
CA LYS A 83 -4.88 13.30 11.61
C LYS A 83 -5.61 13.95 10.42
N TYR A 84 -5.39 13.49 9.19
CA TYR A 84 -5.94 14.09 7.97
C TYR A 84 -7.17 13.34 7.46
N PHE A 85 -8.23 14.09 7.14
CA PHE A 85 -9.51 13.53 6.67
C PHE A 85 -9.36 12.69 5.39
N TYR A 86 -8.61 13.18 4.40
CA TYR A 86 -8.41 12.48 3.13
C TYR A 86 -7.79 11.09 3.35
N SER A 87 -6.82 11.00 4.24
CA SER A 87 -6.14 9.74 4.55
C SER A 87 -7.06 8.79 5.33
N ARG A 88 -7.79 9.30 6.32
CA ARG A 88 -8.75 8.50 7.09
C ARG A 88 -9.94 7.99 6.29
N GLU A 89 -10.48 8.77 5.35
CA GLU A 89 -11.73 8.41 4.67
C GLU A 89 -11.54 7.93 3.23
N ILE A 90 -10.54 8.43 2.52
CA ILE A 90 -10.31 8.03 1.13
C ILE A 90 -9.23 6.95 1.08
N ILE A 91 -8.01 7.24 1.54
CA ILE A 91 -6.88 6.30 1.46
C ILE A 91 -7.19 5.00 2.20
N LYS A 92 -7.63 5.09 3.47
CA LYS A 92 -8.07 3.94 4.26
C LYS A 92 -8.99 3.02 3.49
N ASN A 93 -10.07 3.59 2.93
CA ASN A 93 -11.06 2.79 2.24
C ASN A 93 -10.48 2.19 0.95
N VAL A 94 -9.87 2.99 0.08
CA VAL A 94 -9.30 2.49 -1.18
C VAL A 94 -8.32 1.35 -0.94
N TYR A 95 -7.40 1.48 0.02
CA TYR A 95 -6.40 0.45 0.30
C TYR A 95 -7.00 -0.79 0.95
N VAL A 96 -7.89 -0.65 1.94
CA VAL A 96 -8.56 -1.80 2.56
C VAL A 96 -9.38 -2.58 1.54
N TRP A 97 -10.14 -1.91 0.66
CA TRP A 97 -10.86 -2.57 -0.42
C TRP A 97 -9.90 -3.28 -1.38
N SER A 98 -8.76 -2.66 -1.71
CA SER A 98 -7.76 -3.24 -2.61
C SER A 98 -7.13 -4.51 -2.03
N VAL A 99 -6.78 -4.50 -0.75
CA VAL A 99 -6.24 -5.68 -0.05
C VAL A 99 -7.28 -6.79 0.02
N GLN A 100 -8.53 -6.48 0.38
CA GLN A 100 -9.62 -7.46 0.41
C GLN A 100 -9.90 -8.08 -0.95
N LEU A 101 -9.90 -7.27 -2.02
CA LEU A 101 -10.04 -7.76 -3.40
C LEU A 101 -8.88 -8.66 -3.79
N ASN A 102 -7.64 -8.30 -3.43
CA ASN A 102 -6.45 -9.10 -3.70
C ASN A 102 -6.52 -10.45 -2.97
N THR A 103 -6.87 -10.46 -1.68
CA THR A 103 -7.07 -11.68 -0.89
C THR A 103 -8.15 -12.56 -1.51
N TRP A 104 -9.32 -11.98 -1.83
CA TRP A 104 -10.42 -12.72 -2.47
C TRP A 104 -9.99 -13.33 -3.81
N PHE A 105 -9.27 -12.58 -4.64
CA PHE A 105 -8.81 -13.05 -5.95
C PHE A 105 -7.80 -14.20 -5.81
N ASN A 106 -6.87 -14.10 -4.86
CA ASN A 106 -5.89 -15.15 -4.59
C ASN A 106 -6.57 -16.44 -4.09
N GLU A 107 -7.52 -16.32 -3.17
CA GLU A 107 -8.23 -17.48 -2.60
C GLU A 107 -9.20 -18.14 -3.60
N ASN A 108 -9.95 -17.35 -4.38
CA ASN A 108 -11.08 -17.86 -5.19
C ASN A 108 -10.73 -18.12 -6.65
N ILE A 109 -9.71 -17.46 -7.18
CA ILE A 109 -9.33 -17.55 -8.59
C ILE A 109 -7.95 -18.18 -8.71
N TYR A 110 -6.91 -17.55 -8.16
CA TYR A 110 -5.54 -18.04 -8.37
C TYR A 110 -5.32 -19.43 -7.77
N CYS A 111 -5.63 -19.64 -6.48
CA CYS A 111 -5.46 -20.94 -5.85
C CYS A 111 -6.43 -22.01 -6.40
N LYS A 112 -7.58 -21.61 -6.92
CA LYS A 112 -8.56 -22.52 -7.52
C LYS A 112 -8.10 -23.11 -8.87
N PHE A 113 -7.24 -22.40 -9.61
CA PHE A 113 -6.71 -22.86 -10.90
C PHE A 113 -5.23 -23.27 -10.86
N ALA A 114 -4.48 -22.90 -9.82
CA ALA A 114 -3.03 -23.12 -9.73
C ALA A 114 -2.55 -24.11 -8.65
N TRP A 115 -3.46 -24.74 -7.87
CA TRP A 115 -3.12 -25.68 -6.78
C TRP A 115 -2.11 -25.07 -5.78
N CYS A 116 -2.59 -24.09 -5.02
CA CYS A 116 -2.05 -23.84 -3.68
C CYS A 116 -2.46 -25.02 -2.76
#